data_AF-A0A8T3B7J7-F1
#
_entry.id   AF-A0A8T3B7J7-F1
#
_cell.length_a   1.000
_cell.length_b   1.000
_cell.length_c   1.000
_cell.angle_alpha   90.00
_cell.angle_beta   90.00
_cell.angle_gamma   90.00
#
_symmetry.space_group_name_H-M   'P 1'
#
loop_
_entity.id
_entity.type
_entity.pdbx_description
1 polymer ?
#
loop_
_entity_poly.entity_id
_entity_poly.type
_entity_poly.pdbx_seq_one_letter_code
_entity_poly.pdbx_strand_id
1 'polypeptide(L)'
;MTNLEHPSIGRTHKEISDGLNTNPPMTNHSGLADKPILAARECSLKEAASNAYAQVCAPYHTWPVRKAVAAGMCTLPTRKQLLLKLQDIDQSVEREMKRYIIASAPIIEYIDNLYLSRDICLDW
;
A
#
# COMPACT_ATOMS: atom_id res chain seq x y z
N MET A 1 11.92 28.15 -9.21
CA MET A 1 11.89 26.72 -9.52
C MET A 1 11.59 26.00 -8.22
N THR A 2 10.48 25.27 -8.20
CA THR A 2 9.80 24.72 -7.04
C THR A 2 10.65 23.70 -6.28
N ASN A 3 10.75 23.88 -4.96
CA ASN A 3 11.27 22.90 -4.02
C ASN A 3 10.51 21.58 -4.18
N LEU A 4 11.17 20.55 -4.66
CA LEU A 4 10.70 19.17 -4.58
C LEU A 4 10.92 18.72 -3.13
N GLU A 5 9.88 18.80 -2.31
CA GLU A 5 9.91 18.15 -1.01
C GLU A 5 10.04 16.64 -1.20
N HIS A 6 11.17 16.08 -0.77
CA HIS A 6 11.39 14.65 -0.78
C HIS A 6 10.49 13.96 0.27
N PRO A 7 9.64 12.99 -0.11
CA PRO A 7 8.78 12.28 0.84
C PRO A 7 9.65 11.47 1.82
N SER A 8 9.46 11.64 3.13
CA SER A 8 10.02 10.68 4.09
C SER A 8 9.13 9.44 4.15
N ILE A 9 9.69 8.29 4.52
CA ILE A 9 8.92 7.04 4.67
C ILE A 9 7.75 7.21 5.66
N GLY A 10 7.87 8.08 6.67
CA GLY A 10 6.77 8.43 7.57
C GLY A 10 5.58 9.11 6.88
N ARG A 11 5.78 9.86 5.78
CA ARG A 11 4.68 10.38 4.94
C ARG A 11 3.97 9.24 4.21
N THR A 12 4.72 8.21 3.79
CA THR A 12 4.13 7.05 3.12
C THR A 12 3.24 6.24 4.05
N HIS A 13 3.48 6.14 5.37
CA HIS A 13 2.57 5.39 6.25
C HIS A 13 1.16 6.01 6.31
N LYS A 14 1.07 7.35 6.34
CA LYS A 14 -0.21 8.07 6.23
C LYS A 14 -0.81 7.90 4.84
N GLU A 15 -0.03 8.01 3.77
CA GLU A 15 -0.50 7.85 2.39
C GLU A 15 -0.83 6.41 1.98
N ILE A 16 -0.25 5.40 2.63
CA ILE A 16 -0.55 3.97 2.50
C ILE A 16 -1.79 3.65 3.32
N SER A 17 -1.90 4.16 4.54
CA SER A 17 -3.15 4.07 5.30
C SER A 17 -4.29 4.75 4.54
N ASP A 18 -4.04 5.94 3.97
CA ASP A 18 -4.98 6.68 3.14
C ASP A 18 -5.18 5.99 1.78
N GLY A 19 -4.16 5.45 1.12
CA GLY A 19 -4.23 4.78 -0.18
C GLY A 19 -4.86 3.39 -0.14
N LEU A 20 -4.84 2.76 1.04
CA LEU A 20 -5.66 1.59 1.39
C LEU A 20 -7.10 1.99 1.78
N ASN A 21 -7.37 3.27 2.06
CA ASN A 21 -8.67 3.83 2.46
C ASN A 21 -9.36 4.76 1.42
N THR A 22 -8.68 5.24 0.38
CA THR A 22 -9.22 6.23 -0.54
C THR A 22 -9.69 5.59 -1.84
N ASN A 23 -11.00 5.68 -2.09
CA ASN A 23 -11.56 5.63 -3.43
C ASN A 23 -11.03 6.83 -4.26
N PRO A 24 -10.87 6.70 -5.59
CA PRO A 24 -10.72 7.86 -6.46
C PRO A 24 -11.93 8.79 -6.29
N PRO A 25 -11.79 10.11 -6.49
CA PRO A 25 -12.84 11.06 -6.19
C PRO A 25 -13.99 10.88 -7.18
N MET A 26 -15.05 10.18 -6.75
CA MET A 26 -16.39 10.34 -7.28
C MET A 26 -17.39 10.40 -6.13
N THR A 27 -17.80 11.64 -5.86
CA THR A 27 -19.11 12.10 -5.39
C THR A 27 -20.08 11.01 -4.92
N ASN A 28 -20.30 10.88 -3.62
CA ASN A 28 -21.60 10.97 -2.94
C ASN A 28 -21.57 10.41 -1.50
N HIS A 29 -22.48 10.97 -0.71
CA HIS A 29 -22.61 10.85 0.74
C HIS A 29 -22.80 9.41 1.24
N SER A 30 -21.97 8.98 2.20
CA SER A 30 -22.32 8.33 3.48
C SER A 30 -21.12 7.53 4.01
N GLY A 31 -20.89 7.62 5.33
CA GLY A 31 -19.67 7.19 6.01
C GLY A 31 -19.22 5.76 5.68
N LEU A 32 -18.00 5.63 5.18
CA LEU A 32 -17.32 4.36 4.99
C LEU A 32 -15.81 4.58 5.04
N ALA A 33 -15.29 4.87 6.23
CA ALA A 33 -13.88 4.70 6.52
C ALA A 33 -13.61 3.19 6.71
N ASP A 34 -12.44 2.72 6.25
CA ASP A 34 -11.76 1.51 6.75
C ASP A 34 -12.15 0.15 6.15
N LYS A 35 -12.20 0.04 4.81
CA LYS A 35 -12.27 -1.27 4.13
C LYS A 35 -10.94 -1.63 3.47
N PRO A 36 -10.21 -2.65 3.95
CA PRO A 36 -8.99 -3.10 3.29
C PRO A 36 -9.27 -3.58 1.85
N ILE A 37 -8.23 -3.66 1.02
CA ILE A 37 -8.30 -4.14 -0.38
C ILE A 37 -9.03 -5.48 -0.50
N LEU A 38 -8.91 -6.33 0.52
CA LEU A 38 -9.61 -7.61 0.60
C LEU A 38 -11.09 -7.47 1.05
N ALA A 39 -11.53 -6.35 1.61
CA ALA A 39 -12.94 -6.09 1.93
C ALA A 39 -13.70 -5.37 0.81
N ALA A 40 -13.01 -4.65 -0.08
CA ALA A 40 -13.62 -3.99 -1.23
C ALA A 40 -14.01 -5.04 -2.30
N ARG A 41 -15.32 -5.35 -2.42
CA ARG A 41 -15.85 -6.25 -3.47
C ARG A 41 -15.58 -5.74 -4.90
N GLU A 42 -15.25 -4.46 -5.05
CA GLU A 42 -15.27 -3.75 -6.33
C GLU A 42 -13.91 -3.26 -6.83
N CYS A 43 -12.85 -3.27 -6.00
CA CYS A 43 -11.52 -2.82 -6.43
C CYS A 43 -10.72 -4.00 -6.97
N SER A 44 -10.14 -3.87 -8.18
CA SER A 44 -9.35 -4.96 -8.76
C SER A 44 -8.03 -5.12 -8.00
N LEU A 45 -7.57 -6.36 -7.79
CA LEU A 45 -6.27 -6.62 -7.16
C LEU A 45 -5.11 -5.90 -7.88
N LYS A 46 -5.26 -5.73 -9.21
CA LYS A 46 -4.32 -4.99 -10.05
C LYS A 46 -4.23 -3.52 -9.66
N GLU A 47 -5.36 -2.83 -9.51
CA GLU A 47 -5.38 -1.43 -9.10
C GLU A 47 -4.78 -1.25 -7.72
N ALA A 48 -5.18 -2.10 -6.77
CA ALA A 48 -4.68 -2.07 -5.41
C ALA A 48 -3.15 -2.28 -5.33
N ALA A 49 -2.64 -3.32 -6.01
CA ALA A 49 -1.20 -3.58 -6.08
C ALA A 49 -0.44 -2.47 -6.82
N SER A 50 -1.03 -1.89 -7.87
CA SER A 50 -0.43 -0.79 -8.62
C SER A 50 -0.33 0.48 -7.77
N ASN A 51 -1.37 0.80 -7.00
CA ASN A 51 -1.40 1.98 -6.13
C ASN A 51 -0.38 1.84 -4.99
N ALA A 52 -0.38 0.69 -4.30
CA ALA A 52 0.59 0.41 -3.24
C ALA A 52 2.03 0.50 -3.76
N TYR A 53 2.32 -0.08 -4.94
CA TYR A 53 3.64 0.03 -5.54
C TYR A 53 4.02 1.47 -5.89
N ALA A 54 3.07 2.25 -6.45
CA ALA A 54 3.30 3.63 -6.84
C ALA A 54 3.64 4.54 -5.65
N GLN A 55 3.00 4.31 -4.49
CA GLN A 55 3.25 5.09 -3.28
C GLN A 55 4.53 4.70 -2.55
N VAL A 56 4.82 3.40 -2.45
CA VAL A 56 5.88 2.90 -1.54
C VAL A 56 7.20 2.68 -2.26
N CYS A 57 7.17 2.00 -3.42
CA CYS A 57 8.40 1.49 -4.05
C CYS A 57 8.82 2.33 -5.25
N ALA A 58 7.86 2.88 -6.01
CA ALA A 58 8.16 3.59 -7.24
C ALA A 58 9.09 4.81 -7.09
N PRO A 59 9.08 5.59 -5.98
CA PRO A 59 10.03 6.68 -5.77
C PRO A 59 11.50 6.22 -5.77
N TYR A 60 11.76 5.00 -5.30
CA TYR A 60 13.09 4.42 -5.13
C TYR A 60 13.54 3.55 -6.31
N HIS A 61 12.60 3.13 -7.16
CA HIS A 61 12.91 2.27 -8.30
C HIS A 61 13.21 3.07 -9.57
N THR A 62 14.28 2.70 -10.28
CA THR A 62 14.62 3.28 -11.60
C THR A 62 13.55 2.97 -12.65
N TRP A 63 13.55 3.74 -13.75
CA TRP A 63 12.56 3.57 -14.82
C TRP A 63 12.45 2.12 -15.35
N PRO A 64 13.56 1.38 -15.62
CA PRO A 64 13.46 -0.01 -16.07
C PRO A 64 12.73 -0.91 -15.08
N VAL A 65 13.00 -0.75 -13.78
CA VAL A 65 12.35 -1.53 -12.72
C VAL A 65 10.86 -1.21 -12.64
N ARG A 66 10.48 0.08 -12.69
CA ARG A 66 9.06 0.47 -12.72
C ARG A 66 8.32 -0.11 -13.92
N LYS A 67 8.95 -0.17 -15.09
CA LYS A 67 8.37 -0.80 -16.29
C LYS A 67 8.22 -2.32 -16.14
N ALA A 68 9.22 -2.98 -15.57
CA ALA A 68 9.15 -4.42 -15.29
C ALA A 68 8.00 -4.74 -14.33
N VAL A 69 7.84 -3.96 -13.25
CA VAL A 69 6.73 -4.14 -12.31
C VAL A 69 5.38 -3.89 -12.98
N ALA A 70 5.25 -2.81 -13.77
CA ALA A 70 4.01 -2.54 -14.50
C ALA A 70 3.62 -3.67 -15.46
N ALA A 71 4.60 -4.29 -16.14
CA ALA A 71 4.36 -5.47 -16.98
C ALA A 71 3.98 -6.70 -16.12
N GLY A 72 4.62 -6.89 -14.97
CA GLY A 72 4.31 -7.95 -14.01
C GLY A 72 2.90 -7.88 -13.42
N MET A 73 2.29 -6.69 -13.33
CA MET A 73 0.91 -6.56 -12.84
C MET A 73 -0.11 -7.35 -13.69
N CYS A 74 0.21 -7.65 -14.95
CA CYS A 74 -0.63 -8.49 -15.82
C CYS A 74 -0.60 -9.98 -15.44
N THR A 75 0.32 -10.41 -14.57
CA THR A 75 0.44 -11.80 -14.12
C THR A 75 -0.11 -12.02 -12.71
N LEU A 76 -0.72 -10.99 -12.11
CA LEU A 76 -1.35 -11.11 -10.80
C LEU A 76 -2.47 -12.17 -10.82
N PRO A 77 -2.58 -12.97 -9.74
CA PRO A 77 -3.68 -13.91 -9.61
C PRO A 77 -5.02 -13.18 -9.49
N THR A 78 -6.10 -13.86 -9.83
CA THR A 78 -7.43 -13.38 -9.42
C THR A 78 -7.56 -13.42 -7.89
N ARG A 79 -8.47 -12.63 -7.32
CA ARG A 79 -8.77 -12.65 -5.89
C ARG A 79 -9.04 -14.06 -5.36
N LYS A 80 -9.87 -14.83 -6.06
CA LYS A 80 -10.19 -16.22 -5.66
C LYS A 80 -8.94 -17.09 -5.63
N GLN A 81 -8.08 -17.00 -6.65
CA GLN A 81 -6.82 -17.74 -6.69
C GLN A 81 -5.86 -17.31 -5.57
N LEU A 82 -5.83 -16.03 -5.21
CA LEU A 82 -5.03 -15.53 -4.10
C LEU A 82 -5.51 -16.13 -2.76
N LEU A 83 -6.81 -16.10 -2.48
CA LEU A 83 -7.38 -16.64 -1.24
C LEU A 83 -7.19 -18.15 -1.12
N LEU A 84 -7.33 -18.89 -2.23
CA LEU A 84 -7.01 -20.31 -2.28
C LEU A 84 -5.53 -20.58 -1.96
N LYS A 85 -4.62 -19.75 -2.46
CA LYS A 85 -3.18 -19.84 -2.13
C LYS A 85 -2.90 -19.52 -0.66
N LEU A 86 -3.69 -18.64 -0.06
CA LEU A 86 -3.66 -18.35 1.37
C LEU A 86 -4.34 -19.44 2.22
N GLN A 87 -4.87 -20.51 1.58
CA GLN A 87 -5.57 -21.64 2.22
C GLN A 87 -6.73 -21.22 3.12
N ASP A 88 -7.37 -20.08 2.84
CA ASP A 88 -8.27 -19.47 3.81
C ASP A 88 -9.55 -18.92 3.15
N ILE A 89 -10.63 -18.92 3.93
CA ILE A 89 -11.96 -18.44 3.55
C ILE A 89 -12.01 -16.94 3.87
N ASP A 90 -12.36 -16.12 2.88
CA ASP A 90 -12.30 -14.65 2.81
C ASP A 90 -12.32 -13.86 4.15
N GLN A 91 -13.19 -14.22 5.10
CA GLN A 91 -13.35 -13.53 6.39
C GLN A 91 -12.13 -13.66 7.32
N SER A 92 -11.40 -14.76 7.28
CA SER A 92 -10.23 -14.95 8.15
C SER A 92 -9.00 -14.21 7.61
N VAL A 93 -8.81 -14.19 6.28
CA VAL A 93 -7.74 -13.40 5.63
C VAL A 93 -7.89 -11.92 5.91
N GLU A 94 -9.12 -11.38 5.81
CA GLU A 94 -9.36 -9.96 6.07
C GLU A 94 -8.99 -9.58 7.51
N ARG A 95 -9.42 -10.40 8.48
CA ARG A 95 -9.11 -10.20 9.90
C ARG A 95 -7.61 -10.23 10.15
N GLU A 96 -6.92 -11.19 9.54
CA GLU A 96 -5.48 -11.36 9.77
C GLU A 96 -4.65 -10.27 9.09
N MET A 97 -5.07 -9.81 7.89
CA MET A 97 -4.47 -8.64 7.24
C MET A 97 -4.64 -7.37 8.08
N LYS A 98 -5.83 -7.15 8.66
CA LYS A 98 -6.07 -6.02 9.58
C LYS A 98 -5.16 -6.09 10.81
N ARG A 99 -5.01 -7.28 11.40
CA ARG A 99 -4.09 -7.49 12.53
C ARG A 99 -2.64 -7.20 12.13
N TYR A 100 -2.22 -7.63 10.95
CA TYR A 100 -0.88 -7.33 10.43
C TYR A 100 -0.66 -5.82 10.27
N ILE A 101 -1.62 -5.08 9.71
CA ILE A 101 -1.51 -3.62 9.56
C ILE A 101 -1.36 -2.95 10.93
N ILE A 102 -2.22 -3.32 11.90
CA ILE A 102 -2.18 -2.76 13.25
C ILE A 102 -0.87 -3.11 13.97
N ALA A 103 -0.41 -4.35 13.85
CA ALA A 103 0.80 -4.82 14.52
C ALA A 103 2.09 -4.26 13.89
N SER A 104 2.11 -4.03 12.57
CA SER A 104 3.30 -3.54 11.87
C SER A 104 3.47 -2.02 11.97
N ALA A 105 2.40 -1.26 12.10
CA ALA A 105 2.43 0.20 12.22
C ALA A 105 3.46 0.75 13.23
N PRO A 106 3.46 0.34 14.52
CA PRO A 106 4.43 0.87 15.49
C PRO A 106 5.88 0.46 15.19
N ILE A 107 6.08 -0.67 14.49
CA ILE A 107 7.42 -1.14 14.10
C ILE A 107 7.96 -0.29 12.95
N ILE A 108 7.13 0.01 11.95
CA ILE A 108 7.50 0.89 10.83
C ILE A 108 7.86 2.27 11.37
N GLU A 109 7.02 2.85 12.24
CA GLU A 109 7.29 4.14 12.87
C GLU A 109 8.59 4.13 13.69
N TYR A 110 8.86 3.05 14.42
CA TYR A 110 10.11 2.90 15.15
C TYR A 110 11.33 2.91 14.22
N ILE A 111 11.27 2.19 13.09
CA ILE A 111 12.37 2.15 12.12
C ILE A 111 12.58 3.53 11.50
N ASP A 112 11.52 4.20 11.07
CA ASP A 112 11.62 5.56 10.50
C ASP A 112 12.28 6.52 11.49
N ASN A 113 11.83 6.53 12.74
CA ASN A 113 12.39 7.36 13.79
C ASN A 113 13.85 7.02 14.09
N LEU A 114 14.23 5.74 14.04
CA LEU A 114 15.61 5.31 14.26
C LEU A 114 16.56 5.89 13.19
N TYR A 115 16.18 5.87 11.92
CA TYR A 115 17.00 6.40 10.83
C TYR A 115 17.05 7.94 10.87
N LEU A 116 15.92 8.60 11.10
CA LEU A 116 15.84 10.05 11.24
C LEU A 116 16.68 10.55 12.43
N SER A 117 16.66 9.84 13.56
CA SER A 117 17.46 10.20 14.75
C SER A 117 18.97 10.15 14.52
N ARG A 118 19.41 9.43 13.46
CA ARG A 118 20.82 9.27 13.07
C ARG A 118 21.20 10.14 11.87
N ASP A 119 20.30 11.02 11.42
CA ASP A 119 20.49 11.85 10.23
C ASP A 119 20.77 11.02 8.95
N ILE A 120 20.21 9.81 8.89
CA ILE A 120 20.32 8.93 7.72
C ILE A 120 19.09 9.15 6.85
N CYS A 121 19.30 9.69 5.65
CA CYS A 121 18.24 9.83 4.65
C CYS A 121 17.79 8.46 4.12
N LEU A 122 16.48 8.30 3.95
CA LEU A 122 15.84 7.11 3.38
C LEU A 122 15.43 7.39 1.93
N ASP A 123 16.37 7.86 1.11
CA ASP A 123 16.19 8.24 -0.30
C ASP A 123 16.90 7.31 -1.29
N TRP A 124 17.46 6.20 -0.80
CA TRP A 124 18.18 5.19 -1.58
C TRP A 124 17.26 4.20 -2.29
#